data_AF-A0A959E924-F1
#
_entry.id   AF-A0A959E924-F1
#
_cell.length_a   1.000
_cell.length_b   1.000
_cell.length_c   1.000
_cell.angle_alpha   90.00
_cell.angle_beta   90.00
_cell.angle_gamma   90.00
#
_symmetry.space_group_name_H-M   'P 1'
#
loop_
_entity.id
_entity.type
_entity.pdbx_description
1 polymer ?
#
loop_
_entity_poly.entity_id
_entity_poly.type
_entity_poly.pdbx_seq_one_letter_code
_entity_poly.pdbx_strand_id
1 'polypeptide(L)'
;SLNSSQVRALDRMKDRTGMFVLAGSAADKVSYEASQYGQGLLTYSLLQGMSGFKLRDGKYIDIAPLFEYARDEVPKLAESIGGIQTPTILTPPSGSIDIGILKPGQIHLSPKKPVFIRNYLIDSTSLFDYLELTRQLEEQFQKISAKGATAGLIYVDIPQFPNAYSIRGLYRVEGERVVGRARLFQGEKGMGEFLIQGDKGHPEELVDKIMQDAIKILQKQ
;
A
#
# COMPACT_ATOMS: atom_id res chain seq x y z
N SER A 1 13.58 12.83 -37.56
CA SER A 1 12.32 13.50 -37.95
C SER A 1 11.18 13.00 -37.09
N LEU A 2 10.23 13.86 -36.71
CA LEU A 2 9.03 13.45 -35.98
C LEU A 2 8.11 12.66 -36.92
N ASN A 3 7.44 11.63 -36.39
CA ASN A 3 6.43 10.90 -37.16
C ASN A 3 5.08 11.65 -37.17
N SER A 4 4.17 11.28 -38.09
CA SER A 4 2.86 11.95 -38.27
C SER A 4 1.99 12.00 -37.00
N SER A 5 2.21 11.06 -36.08
CA SER A 5 1.50 10.99 -34.81
C SER A 5 2.10 11.92 -33.75
N GLN A 6 3.42 12.13 -33.77
CA GLN A 6 4.13 13.12 -32.96
C GLN A 6 3.87 14.54 -33.44
N VAL A 7 3.79 14.77 -34.76
CA VAL A 7 3.43 16.07 -35.35
C VAL A 7 2.03 16.51 -34.89
N ARG A 8 1.03 15.60 -34.93
CA ARG A 8 -0.33 15.90 -34.44
C ARG A 8 -0.39 16.19 -32.94
N ALA A 9 0.43 15.53 -32.13
CA ALA A 9 0.53 15.83 -30.70
C ALA A 9 1.13 17.23 -30.48
N LEU A 10 2.16 17.59 -31.26
CA LEU A 10 2.82 18.90 -31.19
C LEU A 10 1.89 20.04 -31.63
N ASP A 11 1.10 19.85 -32.70
CA ASP A 11 0.11 20.84 -33.13
C ASP A 11 -0.99 21.06 -32.07
N ARG A 12 -1.47 19.98 -31.43
CA ARG A 12 -2.41 20.11 -30.30
C ARG A 12 -1.82 20.86 -29.12
N MET A 13 -0.55 20.61 -28.78
CA MET A 13 0.14 21.40 -27.75
C MET A 13 0.14 22.87 -28.13
N LYS A 14 0.64 23.22 -29.32
CA LYS A 14 0.72 24.61 -29.80
C LYS A 14 -0.62 25.36 -29.73
N ASP A 15 -1.72 24.72 -30.13
CA ASP A 15 -3.03 25.38 -30.22
C ASP A 15 -3.77 25.43 -28.88
N ARG A 16 -3.37 24.61 -27.90
CA ARG A 16 -4.10 24.44 -26.63
C ARG A 16 -3.27 24.69 -25.38
N THR A 17 -2.00 25.07 -25.52
CA THR A 17 -1.10 25.40 -24.41
C THR A 17 -1.64 26.55 -23.55
N GLY A 18 -1.39 26.44 -22.25
CA GLY A 18 -1.80 27.36 -21.20
C GLY A 18 -1.28 26.86 -19.85
N MET A 19 -1.72 27.46 -18.75
CA MET A 19 -1.35 27.01 -17.41
C MET A 19 -2.31 25.92 -16.92
N PHE A 20 -1.78 24.72 -16.66
CA PHE A 20 -2.49 23.62 -16.03
C PHE A 20 -1.95 23.45 -14.60
N VAL A 21 -2.83 23.44 -13.61
CA VAL A 21 -2.44 23.26 -12.20
C VAL A 21 -3.18 22.06 -11.62
N LEU A 22 -2.43 21.16 -11.01
CA LEU A 22 -2.95 20.10 -10.16
C LEU A 22 -2.30 20.24 -8.79
N ALA A 23 -3.06 20.72 -7.81
CA ALA A 23 -2.60 20.84 -6.44
C ALA A 23 -2.92 19.55 -5.67
N GLY A 24 -1.97 19.06 -4.87
CA GLY A 24 -2.13 17.84 -4.05
C GLY A 24 -3.28 17.91 -3.06
N SER A 25 -3.61 19.11 -2.62
CA SER A 25 -4.71 19.39 -1.70
C SER A 25 -5.23 20.82 -1.92
N ALA A 26 -6.40 21.14 -1.37
CA ALA A 26 -6.86 22.52 -1.25
C ALA A 26 -5.95 23.32 -0.29
N ALA A 27 -5.98 24.66 -0.36
CA ALA A 27 -5.06 25.57 0.34
C ALA A 27 -4.93 25.32 1.86
N ASP A 28 -5.97 24.79 2.51
CA ASP A 28 -6.01 24.50 3.96
C ASP A 28 -6.08 23.00 4.28
N LYS A 29 -5.67 22.12 3.33
CA LYS A 29 -5.74 20.67 3.47
C LYS A 29 -4.36 20.02 3.38
N VAL A 30 -4.19 18.91 4.10
CA VAL A 30 -2.94 18.13 4.11
C VAL A 30 -2.74 17.40 2.80
N SER A 31 -1.52 17.46 2.25
CA SER A 31 -1.06 16.57 1.18
C SER A 31 -0.26 15.43 1.81
N TYR A 32 -0.79 14.21 1.77
CA TYR A 32 -0.18 13.08 2.46
C TYR A 32 0.96 12.46 1.65
N GLU A 33 2.02 12.11 2.38
CA GLU A 33 2.98 11.07 2.01
C GLU A 33 2.72 9.87 2.89
N ALA A 34 2.59 8.69 2.29
CA ALA A 34 2.33 7.48 3.04
C ALA A 34 3.37 6.42 2.66
N SER A 35 4.06 5.91 3.68
CA SER A 35 5.09 4.88 3.54
C SER A 35 4.60 3.66 2.75
N GLN A 36 3.30 3.35 2.83
CA GLN A 36 2.70 2.21 2.12
C GLN A 36 2.72 2.34 0.59
N TYR A 37 2.84 3.56 0.07
CA TYR A 37 2.97 3.85 -1.35
C TYR A 37 4.38 4.29 -1.76
N GLY A 38 5.26 4.57 -0.78
CA GLY A 38 6.65 5.00 -0.99
C GLY A 38 6.81 6.42 -1.55
N GLN A 39 5.72 7.18 -1.69
CA GLN A 39 5.68 8.54 -2.23
C GLN A 39 4.36 9.24 -1.84
N GLY A 40 4.23 10.53 -2.19
CA GLY A 40 2.98 11.29 -2.05
C GLY A 40 1.81 10.67 -2.83
N LEU A 41 0.59 10.73 -2.26
CA LEU A 41 -0.60 10.12 -2.86
C LEU A 41 -0.90 10.66 -4.27
N LEU A 42 -0.67 11.96 -4.47
CA LEU A 42 -0.83 12.59 -5.78
C LEU A 42 0.15 12.00 -6.81
N THR A 43 1.43 11.94 -6.46
CA THR A 43 2.47 11.37 -7.33
C THR A 43 2.15 9.91 -7.66
N TYR A 44 1.74 9.12 -6.66
CA TYR A 44 1.36 7.72 -6.86
C TYR A 44 0.20 7.57 -7.84
N SER A 45 -0.83 8.40 -7.69
CA SER A 45 -1.99 8.41 -8.59
C SER A 45 -1.63 8.82 -10.01
N LEU A 46 -0.70 9.78 -10.19
CA LEU A 46 -0.22 10.16 -11.52
C LEU A 46 0.55 9.01 -12.20
N LEU A 47 1.45 8.34 -11.47
CA LEU A 47 2.17 7.18 -12.01
C LEU A 47 1.23 6.02 -12.36
N GLN A 48 0.20 5.79 -11.54
CA GLN A 48 -0.87 4.84 -11.86
C GLN A 48 -1.58 5.23 -13.17
N GLY A 49 -2.03 6.48 -13.32
CA GLY A 49 -2.67 6.93 -14.55
C GLY A 49 -1.81 6.73 -15.80
N MET A 50 -0.50 6.99 -15.67
CA MET A 50 0.50 6.83 -16.74
C MET A 50 0.85 5.37 -17.04
N SER A 51 0.75 4.44 -16.07
CA SER A 51 1.16 3.05 -16.26
C SER A 51 0.22 2.23 -17.16
N GLY A 52 -0.95 2.77 -17.50
CA GLY A 52 -1.86 2.14 -18.47
C GLY A 52 -3.34 2.45 -18.27
N PHE A 53 -3.73 3.05 -17.14
CA PHE A 53 -5.14 3.26 -16.80
C PHE A 53 -5.82 4.38 -17.60
N LYS A 54 -5.06 5.34 -18.15
CA LYS A 54 -5.60 6.51 -18.87
C LYS A 54 -4.77 6.93 -20.09
N LEU A 55 -4.28 5.97 -20.87
CA LEU A 55 -3.57 6.28 -22.11
C LEU A 55 -4.54 6.42 -23.29
N ARG A 56 -4.52 7.58 -23.97
CA ARG A 56 -5.22 7.71 -25.25
C ARG A 56 -4.48 6.90 -26.31
N ASP A 57 -5.22 6.10 -27.08
CA ASP A 57 -4.68 5.16 -28.08
C ASP A 57 -3.62 4.19 -27.49
N GLY A 58 -3.67 3.93 -26.18
CA GLY A 58 -2.74 3.06 -25.47
C GLY A 58 -1.30 3.58 -25.36
N LYS A 59 -1.03 4.84 -25.75
CA LYS A 59 0.34 5.39 -25.78
C LYS A 59 0.49 6.87 -25.44
N TYR A 60 -0.55 7.69 -25.60
CA TYR A 60 -0.46 9.12 -25.31
C TYR A 60 -0.93 9.41 -23.89
N ILE A 61 -0.14 10.22 -23.17
CA ILE A 61 -0.55 10.80 -21.90
C ILE A 61 -1.21 12.14 -22.22
N ASP A 62 -2.53 12.20 -22.10
CA ASP A 62 -3.32 13.42 -22.20
C ASP A 62 -3.55 13.98 -20.79
N ILE A 63 -3.34 15.30 -20.60
CA ILE A 63 -3.28 15.89 -19.25
C ILE A 63 -4.63 15.88 -18.53
N ALA A 64 -5.73 16.11 -19.23
CA ALA A 64 -7.07 16.11 -18.64
C ALA A 64 -7.46 14.75 -18.03
N PRO A 65 -7.50 13.62 -18.76
CA PRO A 65 -7.86 12.33 -18.19
C PRO A 65 -6.86 11.85 -17.12
N LEU A 66 -5.60 12.28 -17.19
CA LEU A 66 -4.62 12.01 -16.13
C LEU A 66 -4.96 12.77 -14.83
N PHE A 67 -5.28 14.06 -14.93
CA PHE A 67 -5.65 14.88 -13.77
C PHE A 67 -6.97 14.41 -13.16
N GLU A 68 -7.97 14.10 -13.99
CA GLU A 68 -9.26 13.56 -13.56
C GLU A 68 -9.06 12.23 -12.81
N TYR A 69 -8.22 11.33 -13.34
CA TYR A 69 -7.88 10.09 -12.64
C TYR A 69 -7.22 10.35 -11.28
N ALA A 70 -6.27 11.28 -11.20
CA ALA A 70 -5.65 11.63 -9.93
C ALA A 70 -6.66 12.22 -8.93
N ARG A 71 -7.60 13.05 -9.40
CA ARG A 71 -8.67 13.61 -8.55
C ARG A 71 -9.60 12.53 -8.00
N ASP A 72 -9.89 11.51 -8.79
CA ASP A 72 -10.77 10.41 -8.37
C ASP A 72 -10.06 9.37 -7.49
N GLU A 73 -8.75 9.16 -7.70
CA GLU A 73 -7.99 8.11 -7.03
C GLU A 73 -7.39 8.54 -5.69
N VAL A 74 -6.87 9.78 -5.60
CA VAL A 74 -6.27 10.30 -4.35
C VAL A 74 -7.21 10.20 -3.15
N PRO A 75 -8.52 10.54 -3.23
CA PRO A 75 -9.44 10.37 -2.11
C PRO A 75 -9.54 8.94 -1.61
N LYS A 76 -9.56 7.94 -2.50
CA LYS A 76 -9.62 6.51 -2.12
C LYS A 76 -8.34 6.07 -1.41
N LEU A 77 -7.19 6.52 -1.90
CA LEU A 77 -5.90 6.23 -1.27
C LEU A 77 -5.80 6.88 0.11
N ALA A 78 -6.28 8.11 0.25
CA ALA A 78 -6.32 8.84 1.52
C ALA A 78 -7.24 8.14 2.53
N GLU A 79 -8.44 7.73 2.11
CA GLU A 79 -9.36 6.97 2.95
C GLU A 79 -8.72 5.67 3.46
N SER A 80 -7.94 4.99 2.61
CA SER A 80 -7.25 3.76 2.99
C SER A 80 -6.16 3.93 4.06
N ILE A 81 -5.75 5.16 4.35
CA ILE A 81 -4.83 5.51 5.46
C ILE A 81 -5.53 6.31 6.57
N GLY A 82 -6.87 6.39 6.55
CA GLY A 82 -7.66 7.16 7.50
C GLY A 82 -7.57 8.68 7.33
N GLY A 83 -7.08 9.14 6.18
CA GLY A 83 -6.96 10.56 5.83
C GLY A 83 -8.04 11.02 4.85
N ILE A 84 -8.10 12.32 4.62
CA ILE A 84 -8.96 12.94 3.60
C ILE A 84 -8.09 13.85 2.74
N GLN A 85 -8.02 13.58 1.44
CA GLN A 85 -7.30 14.42 0.49
C GLN A 85 -8.12 14.56 -0.79
N THR A 86 -8.29 15.81 -1.23
CA THR A 86 -9.04 16.13 -2.45
C THR A 86 -8.16 17.05 -3.30
N PRO A 87 -7.62 16.55 -4.43
CA PRO A 87 -6.86 17.38 -5.35
C PRO A 87 -7.73 18.46 -5.99
N THR A 88 -7.12 19.61 -6.30
CA THR A 88 -7.78 20.70 -7.03
C THR A 88 -7.18 20.83 -8.42
N ILE A 89 -8.04 20.93 -9.43
CA ILE A 89 -7.68 21.07 -10.83
C ILE A 89 -8.00 22.48 -11.31
N LEU A 90 -7.04 23.13 -11.96
CA LEU A 90 -7.26 24.32 -12.79
C LEU A 90 -6.76 24.03 -14.20
N THR A 91 -7.64 24.19 -15.19
CA THR A 91 -7.33 23.98 -16.61
C THR A 91 -7.70 25.22 -17.43
N PRO A 92 -6.93 25.55 -18.47
CA PRO A 92 -7.28 26.63 -19.37
C PRO A 92 -8.51 26.27 -20.24
N PRO A 93 -9.26 27.26 -20.74
CA PRO A 93 -10.40 27.03 -21.64
C PRO A 93 -10.01 26.40 -22.98
N SER A 94 -8.72 26.48 -23.35
CA SER A 94 -8.15 26.02 -24.61
C SER A 94 -8.20 24.48 -24.80
N GLY A 95 -8.62 23.73 -23.78
CA GLY A 95 -8.82 22.28 -23.83
C GLY A 95 -7.62 21.50 -23.30
N SER A 96 -7.52 20.23 -23.67
CA SER A 96 -6.45 19.33 -23.21
C SER A 96 -5.30 19.19 -24.21
N ILE A 97 -4.11 18.89 -23.68
CA ILE A 97 -2.87 18.64 -24.42
C ILE A 97 -2.30 17.25 -24.11
N ASP A 98 -1.63 16.67 -25.11
CA ASP A 98 -0.78 15.51 -24.91
C ASP A 98 0.53 15.98 -24.27
N ILE A 99 0.93 15.43 -23.11
CA ILE A 99 2.17 15.79 -22.39
C ILE A 99 3.27 14.73 -22.49
N GLY A 100 2.97 13.57 -23.08
CA GLY A 100 3.94 12.51 -23.23
C GLY A 100 3.48 11.37 -24.11
N ILE A 101 4.43 10.54 -24.51
CA ILE A 101 4.22 9.31 -25.28
C ILE A 101 4.94 8.20 -24.56
N LEU A 102 4.22 7.14 -24.19
CA LEU A 102 4.75 5.96 -23.52
C LEU A 102 4.75 4.75 -24.44
N LYS A 103 5.80 3.96 -24.31
CA LYS A 103 5.82 2.55 -24.70
C LYS A 103 5.29 1.71 -23.54
N PRO A 104 4.66 0.56 -23.81
CA PRO A 104 4.22 -0.36 -22.77
C PRO A 104 5.35 -0.69 -21.79
N GLY A 105 5.04 -0.71 -20.49
CA GLY A 105 5.96 -1.13 -19.43
C GLY A 105 7.03 -0.11 -19.01
N GLN A 106 7.00 1.14 -19.48
CA GLN A 106 8.01 2.14 -19.11
C GLN A 106 7.84 2.73 -17.70
N ILE A 107 6.63 2.70 -17.15
CA ILE A 107 6.36 3.20 -15.79
C ILE A 107 6.29 2.03 -14.83
N HIS A 108 7.27 1.94 -13.93
CA HIS A 108 7.29 0.97 -12.84
C HIS A 108 6.62 1.58 -11.61
N LEU A 109 5.48 1.03 -11.23
CA LEU A 109 4.78 1.43 -10.02
C LEU A 109 5.23 0.53 -8.86
N SER A 110 5.68 1.14 -7.76
CA SER A 110 5.92 0.41 -6.52
C SER A 110 4.62 -0.23 -6.05
N PRO A 111 4.58 -1.55 -5.77
CA PRO A 111 3.38 -2.16 -5.24
C PRO A 111 3.06 -1.57 -3.85
N LYS A 112 1.76 -1.47 -3.55
CA LYS A 112 1.29 -1.09 -2.21
C LYS A 112 1.88 -2.05 -1.18
N LYS A 113 2.61 -1.52 -0.20
CA LYS A 113 3.15 -2.32 0.90
C LYS A 113 2.02 -2.70 1.86
N PRO A 114 1.97 -3.95 2.33
CA PRO A 114 1.07 -4.34 3.41
C PRO A 114 1.45 -3.61 4.70
N VAL A 115 0.46 -3.06 5.40
CA VAL A 115 0.64 -2.44 6.72
C VAL A 115 0.19 -3.45 7.76
N PHE A 116 1.10 -3.84 8.65
CA PHE A 116 0.82 -4.64 9.82
C PHE A 116 0.65 -3.74 11.04
N ILE A 117 -0.30 -4.11 11.89
CA ILE A 117 -0.56 -3.48 13.18
C ILE A 117 -0.36 -4.49 14.30
N ARG A 118 -0.65 -4.07 15.55
CA ARG A 118 -0.49 -4.90 16.75
C ARG A 118 -1.06 -6.30 16.57
N ASN A 119 -0.26 -7.31 16.92
CA ASN A 119 -0.66 -8.71 16.88
C ASN A 119 -1.22 -9.13 18.24
N TYR A 120 -1.94 -10.25 18.29
CA TYR A 120 -2.56 -10.74 19.52
C TYR A 120 -2.44 -12.26 19.61
N LEU A 121 -1.43 -12.75 20.31
CA LEU A 121 -1.24 -14.17 20.62
C LEU A 121 -1.38 -14.37 22.12
N ILE A 122 -2.30 -15.23 22.54
CA ILE A 122 -2.61 -15.42 23.96
C ILE A 122 -2.58 -16.92 24.28
N ASP A 123 -2.01 -17.28 25.43
CA ASP A 123 -2.21 -18.61 25.99
C ASP A 123 -3.65 -18.74 26.49
N SER A 124 -4.39 -19.65 25.89
CA SER A 124 -5.78 -19.97 26.23
C SER A 124 -5.99 -20.45 27.66
N THR A 125 -4.94 -20.89 28.35
CA THR A 125 -5.01 -21.35 29.75
C THR A 125 -4.81 -20.20 30.73
N SER A 126 -3.70 -19.47 30.61
CA SER A 126 -3.38 -18.35 31.52
C SER A 126 -4.05 -17.02 31.14
N LEU A 127 -4.62 -16.93 29.94
CA LEU A 127 -5.15 -15.70 29.34
C LEU A 127 -4.09 -14.58 29.24
N PHE A 128 -2.82 -14.96 29.23
CA PHE A 128 -1.67 -14.07 29.10
C PHE A 128 -0.75 -14.59 27.98
N ASP A 129 0.04 -13.72 27.36
CA ASP A 129 1.08 -14.15 26.42
C ASP A 129 2.33 -14.59 27.19
N TYR A 130 2.24 -15.72 27.88
CA TYR A 130 3.30 -16.25 28.75
C TYR A 130 4.64 -16.48 28.04
N LEU A 131 4.62 -16.75 26.73
CA LEU A 131 5.82 -16.98 25.92
C LEU A 131 6.28 -15.70 25.20
N GLU A 132 5.59 -14.58 25.43
CA GLU A 132 5.84 -13.28 24.81
C GLU A 132 5.90 -13.35 23.26
N LEU A 133 5.11 -14.24 22.65
CA LEU A 133 5.15 -14.46 21.19
C LEU A 133 4.74 -13.19 20.44
N THR A 134 3.79 -12.43 20.99
CA THR A 134 3.34 -11.14 20.47
C THR A 134 4.51 -10.16 20.44
N ARG A 135 5.18 -9.92 21.57
CA ARG A 135 6.32 -8.98 21.64
C ARG A 135 7.44 -9.37 20.67
N GLN A 136 7.81 -10.65 20.64
CA GLN A 136 8.88 -11.13 19.76
C GLN A 136 8.51 -10.99 18.27
N LEU A 137 7.26 -11.26 17.92
CA LEU A 137 6.74 -11.08 16.57
C LEU A 137 6.75 -9.60 16.15
N GLU A 138 6.39 -8.69 17.05
CA GLU A 138 6.42 -7.25 16.82
C GLU A 138 7.84 -6.74 16.60
N GLU A 139 8.81 -7.20 17.37
CA GLU A 139 10.23 -6.85 17.17
C GLU A 139 10.74 -7.26 15.79
N GLN A 140 10.31 -8.42 15.27
CA GLN A 140 10.65 -8.84 13.91
C GLN A 140 9.99 -7.95 12.84
N PHE A 141 8.71 -7.63 13.00
CA PHE A 141 8.01 -6.71 12.10
C PHE A 141 8.64 -5.31 12.10
N GLN A 142 9.03 -4.80 13.28
CA GLN A 142 9.75 -3.54 13.41
C GLN A 142 11.10 -3.56 12.69
N LYS A 143 11.89 -4.64 12.84
CA LYS A 143 13.17 -4.82 12.12
C LYS A 143 12.98 -4.80 10.59
N ILE A 144 11.91 -5.42 10.09
CA ILE A 144 11.60 -5.38 8.65
C ILE A 144 11.21 -3.97 8.22
N SER A 145 10.31 -3.32 8.97
CA SER A 145 9.81 -1.97 8.69
C SER A 145 10.93 -0.92 8.71
N ALA A 146 11.92 -1.08 9.59
CA ALA A 146 13.09 -0.21 9.71
C ALA A 146 13.96 -0.14 8.45
N LYS A 147 13.78 -1.06 7.48
CA LYS A 147 14.45 -1.02 6.16
C LYS A 147 13.91 0.06 5.22
N GLY A 148 12.87 0.80 5.64
CA GLY A 148 12.34 1.97 4.95
C GLY A 148 11.87 1.67 3.53
N ALA A 149 12.46 2.34 2.53
CA ALA A 149 12.08 2.19 1.12
C ALA A 149 12.17 0.74 0.61
N THR A 150 13.09 -0.06 1.14
CA THR A 150 13.29 -1.48 0.74
C THR A 150 12.49 -2.47 1.59
N ALA A 151 11.78 -2.01 2.62
CA ALA A 151 10.96 -2.87 3.46
C ALA A 151 9.82 -3.50 2.64
N GLY A 152 9.62 -4.82 2.80
CA GLY A 152 8.53 -5.55 2.15
C GLY A 152 7.15 -5.35 2.81
N LEU A 153 7.13 -4.74 4.00
CA LEU A 153 5.93 -4.41 4.77
C LEU A 153 6.22 -3.20 5.66
N ILE A 154 5.16 -2.63 6.24
CA ILE A 154 5.26 -1.58 7.27
C ILE A 154 4.64 -2.12 8.54
N TYR A 155 5.23 -1.77 9.68
CA TYR A 155 4.66 -2.08 10.99
C TYR A 155 4.40 -0.79 11.77
N VAL A 156 3.22 -0.70 12.38
CA VAL A 156 2.83 0.40 13.27
C VAL A 156 2.19 -0.18 14.52
N ASP A 157 2.72 0.17 15.69
CA ASP A 157 2.18 -0.31 16.97
C ASP A 157 0.93 0.48 17.37
N ILE A 158 -0.19 0.16 16.71
CA ILE A 158 -1.53 0.69 17.00
C ILE A 158 -2.56 -0.44 16.96
N PRO A 159 -3.67 -0.35 17.70
CA PRO A 159 -4.64 -1.44 17.79
C PRO A 159 -5.53 -1.56 16.54
N GLN A 160 -5.70 -0.47 15.78
CA GLN A 160 -6.56 -0.42 14.61
C GLN A 160 -6.00 0.53 13.56
N PHE A 161 -6.05 0.10 12.30
CA PHE A 161 -5.75 0.93 11.14
C PHE A 161 -6.54 0.42 9.93
N PRO A 162 -7.09 1.30 9.08
CA PRO A 162 -7.86 0.87 7.91
C PRO A 162 -7.08 -0.08 7.00
N ASN A 163 -7.70 -1.20 6.63
CA ASN A 163 -7.14 -2.22 5.73
C ASN A 163 -5.79 -2.83 6.18
N ALA A 164 -5.37 -2.63 7.43
CA ALA A 164 -4.16 -3.21 7.97
C ALA A 164 -4.32 -4.69 8.32
N TYR A 165 -3.18 -5.36 8.40
CA TYR A 165 -3.06 -6.76 8.73
C TYR A 165 -2.73 -6.95 10.21
N SER A 166 -3.31 -7.96 10.83
CA SER A 166 -2.93 -8.41 12.17
C SER A 166 -2.97 -9.94 12.24
N ILE A 167 -2.06 -10.52 13.02
CA ILE A 167 -2.08 -11.94 13.35
C ILE A 167 -2.73 -12.08 14.71
N ARG A 168 -3.79 -12.87 14.79
CA ARG A 168 -4.51 -13.13 16.05
C ARG A 168 -4.65 -14.63 16.26
N GLY A 169 -4.42 -15.10 17.47
CA GLY A 169 -4.39 -16.52 17.75
C GLY A 169 -4.40 -16.87 19.22
N LEU A 170 -4.69 -18.15 19.46
CA LEU A 170 -4.63 -18.76 20.77
C LEU A 170 -3.66 -19.94 20.73
N TYR A 171 -2.83 -20.06 21.75
CA TYR A 171 -1.98 -21.22 21.96
C TYR A 171 -2.19 -21.79 23.36
N ARG A 172 -1.55 -22.93 23.65
CA ARG A 172 -1.43 -23.50 24.99
C ARG A 172 -0.10 -24.24 25.10
N VAL A 173 0.38 -24.37 26.33
CA VAL A 173 1.60 -25.13 26.65
C VAL A 173 1.21 -26.46 27.28
N GLU A 174 1.64 -27.57 26.68
CA GLU A 174 1.42 -28.94 27.12
C GLU A 174 2.77 -29.60 27.42
N GLY A 175 3.22 -29.50 28.67
CA GLY A 175 4.56 -29.94 29.05
C GLY A 175 5.64 -29.07 28.41
N GLU A 176 6.42 -29.63 27.48
CA GLU A 176 7.42 -28.91 26.66
C GLU A 176 6.86 -28.45 25.31
N ARG A 177 5.66 -28.91 24.92
CA ARG A 177 5.09 -28.60 23.61
C ARG A 177 4.20 -27.37 23.65
N VAL A 178 4.27 -26.56 22.60
CA VAL A 178 3.32 -25.48 22.32
C VAL A 178 2.42 -25.91 21.18
N VAL A 179 1.10 -25.82 21.38
CA VAL A 179 0.11 -26.11 20.34
C VAL A 179 -0.94 -25.00 20.30
N GLY A 180 -1.38 -24.62 19.11
CA GLY A 180 -2.31 -23.52 18.95
C GLY A 180 -2.68 -23.26 17.50
N ARG A 181 -3.44 -22.19 17.30
CA ARG A 181 -3.84 -21.71 15.98
C ARG A 181 -3.82 -20.19 15.94
N ALA A 182 -3.40 -19.66 14.81
CA ALA A 182 -3.47 -18.24 14.51
C ALA A 182 -4.11 -18.02 13.14
N ARG A 183 -4.63 -16.82 12.95
CA ARG A 183 -5.24 -16.38 11.70
C ARG A 183 -4.71 -15.00 11.34
N LEU A 184 -4.41 -14.83 10.06
CA LEU A 184 -4.14 -13.52 9.47
C LEU A 184 -5.48 -12.83 9.21
N PHE A 185 -5.62 -11.60 9.65
CA PHE A 185 -6.77 -10.74 9.39
C PHE A 185 -6.36 -9.54 8.55
N GLN A 186 -7.26 -9.05 7.70
CA GLN A 186 -7.22 -7.72 7.10
C GLN A 186 -8.43 -6.93 7.61
N GLY A 187 -8.21 -5.96 8.50
CA GLY A 187 -9.29 -5.41 9.31
C GLY A 187 -9.98 -6.51 10.11
N GLU A 188 -11.27 -6.74 9.84
CA GLU A 188 -12.06 -7.81 10.46
C GLU A 188 -12.14 -9.08 9.60
N LYS A 189 -11.71 -9.01 8.33
CA LYS A 189 -11.79 -10.13 7.40
C LYS A 189 -10.68 -11.12 7.68
N GLY A 190 -11.03 -12.38 7.99
CA GLY A 190 -10.08 -13.48 8.07
C GLY A 190 -9.53 -13.85 6.70
N MET A 191 -8.21 -13.83 6.53
CA MET A 191 -7.52 -14.11 5.27
C MET A 191 -7.03 -15.56 5.17
N GLY A 192 -6.70 -16.19 6.31
CA GLY A 192 -6.27 -17.58 6.37
C GLY A 192 -5.75 -17.97 7.74
N GLU A 193 -5.84 -19.26 8.06
CA GLU A 193 -5.47 -19.84 9.37
C GLU A 193 -4.25 -20.76 9.24
N PHE A 194 -3.45 -20.83 10.29
CA PHE A 194 -2.26 -21.66 10.38
C PHE A 194 -2.02 -22.12 11.83
N LEU A 195 -1.20 -23.16 11.98
CA LEU A 195 -0.96 -23.81 13.27
C LEU A 195 0.24 -23.20 13.99
N ILE A 196 0.12 -23.00 15.29
CA ILE A 196 1.25 -22.71 16.19
C ILE A 196 1.67 -24.07 16.77
N GLN A 197 2.85 -24.56 16.40
CA GLN A 197 3.36 -25.85 16.87
C GLN A 197 4.88 -25.82 16.99
N GLY A 198 5.39 -26.17 18.17
CA GLY A 198 6.82 -26.22 18.45
C GLY A 198 7.10 -26.48 19.92
N ASP A 199 8.30 -26.08 20.37
CA ASP A 199 8.82 -26.31 21.72
C ASP A 199 8.78 -24.99 22.52
N LYS A 200 8.40 -25.04 23.80
CA LYS A 200 8.29 -23.83 24.64
C LYS A 200 9.66 -23.20 24.94
N GLY A 201 10.73 -23.98 24.87
CA GLY A 201 12.11 -23.54 25.07
C GLY A 201 12.70 -22.78 23.88
N HIS A 202 12.01 -22.78 22.73
CA HIS A 202 12.45 -22.13 21.48
C HIS A 202 11.35 -21.23 20.89
N PRO A 203 10.88 -20.20 21.65
CA PRO A 203 9.80 -19.32 21.20
C PRO A 203 10.15 -18.53 19.93
N GLU A 204 11.43 -18.27 19.66
CA GLU A 204 11.91 -17.64 18.44
C GLU A 204 11.59 -18.45 17.18
N GLU A 205 11.70 -19.78 17.24
CA GLU A 205 11.35 -20.66 16.11
C GLU A 205 9.84 -20.65 15.82
N LEU A 206 9.03 -20.54 16.88
CA LEU A 206 7.58 -20.38 16.75
C LEU A 206 7.24 -19.06 16.05
N VAL A 207 7.88 -17.97 16.44
CA VAL A 207 7.68 -16.63 15.85
C VAL A 207 8.07 -16.63 14.38
N ASP A 208 9.21 -17.21 14.02
CA ASP A 208 9.67 -17.29 12.64
C ASP A 208 8.68 -18.09 11.77
N LYS A 209 8.16 -19.20 12.28
CA LYS A 209 7.15 -20.00 11.58
C LYS A 209 5.83 -19.24 11.42
N ILE A 210 5.37 -18.55 12.46
CA ILE A 210 4.16 -17.70 12.43
C ILE A 210 4.29 -16.62 11.35
N MET A 211 5.43 -15.93 11.29
CA MET A 211 5.70 -14.93 10.26
C MET A 211 5.68 -15.53 8.86
N GLN A 212 6.38 -16.65 8.66
CA GLN A 212 6.46 -17.31 7.36
C GLN A 212 5.07 -17.73 6.86
N ASP A 213 4.25 -18.30 7.71
CA ASP A 213 2.91 -18.76 7.33
C ASP A 213 1.97 -17.58 7.04
N ALA A 214 2.05 -16.51 7.82
CA ALA A 214 1.32 -15.27 7.52
C ALA A 214 1.74 -14.65 6.18
N ILE A 215 3.04 -14.59 5.89
CA ILE A 215 3.57 -14.07 4.61
C ILE A 215 3.12 -14.95 3.44
N LYS A 216 3.13 -16.29 3.58
CA LYS A 216 2.62 -17.21 2.55
C LYS A 216 1.14 -16.99 2.24
N ILE A 217 0.32 -16.69 3.25
CA ILE A 217 -1.11 -16.39 3.04
C ILE A 217 -1.25 -15.07 2.29
N LEU A 218 -0.46 -14.05 2.65
CA LEU A 218 -0.48 -12.74 2.02
C LEU A 218 -0.09 -12.80 0.53
N GLN A 219 0.89 -13.63 0.17
CA GLN A 219 1.37 -13.80 -1.21
C GLN A 219 0.40 -14.57 -2.13
N LYS A 220 -0.63 -15.21 -1.58
CA LYS A 220 -1.63 -15.98 -2.35
C LYS A 220 -2.86 -15.16 -2.75
N GLN A 221 -2.94 -13.90 -2.30
CA GLN A 221 -4.02 -12.96 -2.64
C GLN A 221 -3.62 -12.13 -3.86
#